data_AF-A0A246S048-F1
#
_entry.id   AF-A0A246S048-F1
#
_cell.length_a   1.000
_cell.length_b   1.000
_cell.length_c   1.000
_cell.angle_alpha   90.00
_cell.angle_beta   90.00
_cell.angle_gamma   90.00
#
_symmetry.space_group_name_H-M   'P 1'
#
loop_
_entity.id
_entity.type
_entity.pdbx_description
1 polymer ?
#
loop_
_entity_poly.entity_id
_entity_poly.type
_entity_poly.pdbx_seq_one_letter_code
_entity_poly.pdbx_strand_id
1 'polypeptide(L)'
;MKIFILNLVQPFNPGHDVTQGMLIRAESEGDARAMADQKTCAEYENNGDWRPRRRPWIDTRLTSCAEMTSEGAAGIIMVDYQAG
;
A
#
# COMPACT_ATOMS: atom_id res chain seq x y z
N MET A 1 2.64 3.84 -18.64
CA MET A 1 2.58 2.67 -17.74
C MET A 1 3.88 2.49 -16.96
N LYS A 2 3.84 2.66 -15.64
CA LYS A 2 4.97 2.63 -14.69
C LYS A 2 4.71 1.60 -13.59
N ILE A 3 5.71 1.27 -12.78
CA ILE A 3 5.54 0.47 -11.56
C ILE A 3 5.71 1.40 -10.36
N PHE A 4 4.81 1.32 -9.40
CA PHE A 4 4.86 2.05 -8.15
C PHE A 4 4.97 1.08 -6.98
N ILE A 5 5.82 1.39 -6.02
CA ILE A 5 5.83 0.73 -4.72
C ILE A 5 5.10 1.62 -3.71
N LEU A 6 4.05 1.07 -3.09
CA LEU A 6 3.35 1.67 -1.97
C LEU A 6 3.64 0.89 -0.69
N ASN A 7 3.90 1.60 0.41
CA ASN A 7 4.05 1.02 1.74
C ASN A 7 3.29 1.85 2.77
N LEU A 8 2.74 1.20 3.79
CA LEU A 8 2.26 1.88 4.99
C LEU A 8 3.44 2.47 5.77
N VAL A 9 3.27 3.65 6.36
CA VAL A 9 4.31 4.30 7.18
C VAL A 9 3.92 4.36 8.66
N GLN A 10 4.92 4.26 9.53
CA GLN A 10 4.76 4.46 10.97
C GLN A 10 4.24 5.89 11.26
N PRO A 11 3.39 6.10 12.28
CA PRO A 11 2.98 5.15 13.32
C PRO A 11 1.69 4.37 12.99
N PHE A 12 1.30 4.28 11.72
CA PHE A 12 0.09 3.55 11.36
C PHE A 12 0.29 2.05 11.62
N ASN A 13 -0.44 1.51 12.60
CA ASN A 13 -0.50 0.08 12.87
C ASN A 13 -1.83 -0.47 12.32
N PRO A 14 -1.80 -1.16 11.19
CA PRO A 14 -3.00 -1.70 10.56
C PRO A 14 -3.46 -3.04 11.17
N GLY A 15 -2.67 -3.65 12.06
CA GLY A 15 -2.90 -4.99 12.59
C GLY A 15 -2.10 -6.07 11.82
N HIS A 16 -2.34 -7.34 12.19
CA HIS A 16 -1.57 -8.49 11.70
C HIS A 16 -2.09 -9.08 10.38
N ASP A 17 -3.35 -8.81 10.01
CA ASP A 17 -4.03 -9.43 8.86
C ASP A 17 -4.40 -8.41 7.77
N VAL A 18 -3.42 -7.61 7.37
CA VAL A 18 -3.62 -6.50 6.43
C VAL A 18 -2.41 -6.35 5.52
N THR A 19 -2.67 -6.04 4.25
CA THR A 19 -1.59 -5.74 3.31
C THR A 19 -0.81 -4.51 3.78
N GLN A 20 0.52 -4.61 3.91
CA GLN A 20 1.37 -3.50 4.37
C GLN A 20 2.21 -2.85 3.26
N GLY A 21 2.36 -3.51 2.11
CA GLY A 21 3.00 -2.96 0.92
C GLY A 21 2.47 -3.57 -0.37
N MET A 22 2.53 -2.82 -1.47
CA MET A 22 2.05 -3.25 -2.79
C MET A 22 2.92 -2.73 -3.93
N LEU A 23 3.12 -3.58 -4.95
CA LEU A 23 3.70 -3.20 -6.23
C LEU A 23 2.58 -3.08 -7.27
N ILE A 24 2.38 -1.89 -7.81
CA ILE A 24 1.23 -1.58 -8.68
C ILE A 24 1.71 -1.02 -10.00
N ARG A 25 1.22 -1.59 -11.10
CA ARG A 25 1.44 -1.07 -12.45
C ARG A 25 0.33 -0.07 -12.78
N ALA A 26 0.67 1.20 -12.99
CA ALA A 26 -0.29 2.27 -13.22
C ALA A 26 0.27 3.40 -14.10
N GLU A 27 -0.57 4.30 -14.60
CA GLU A 27 -0.14 5.47 -15.39
C GLU A 27 0.38 6.61 -14.50
N SER A 28 -0.19 6.77 -13.30
CA SER A 28 0.18 7.78 -12.32
C SER A 28 0.19 7.24 -10.89
N GLU A 29 0.81 7.98 -9.97
CA GLU A 29 0.71 7.70 -8.53
C GLU A 29 -0.74 7.72 -8.04
N GLY A 30 -1.55 8.65 -8.55
CA GLY A 30 -2.97 8.74 -8.19
C GLY A 30 -3.74 7.47 -8.56
N ASP A 31 -3.48 6.94 -9.76
CA ASP A 31 -4.08 5.68 -10.21
C ASP A 31 -3.60 4.50 -9.35
N ALA A 32 -2.31 4.44 -9.03
CA ALA A 32 -1.76 3.40 -8.17
C ALA A 32 -2.40 3.39 -6.78
N ARG A 33 -2.57 4.57 -6.17
CA ARG A 33 -3.25 4.74 -4.87
C ARG A 33 -4.71 4.34 -4.93
N ALA A 34 -5.42 4.71 -5.99
CA ALA A 34 -6.82 4.32 -6.18
C ALA A 34 -6.97 2.81 -6.31
N MET A 35 -6.07 2.13 -7.03
CA MET A 35 -6.05 0.67 -7.15
C MET A 35 -5.75 -0.01 -5.80
N ALA A 36 -4.78 0.49 -5.04
CA ALA A 36 -4.45 -0.03 -3.70
C ALA A 36 -5.64 0.10 -2.72
N ASP A 37 -6.27 1.26 -2.72
CA ASP A 37 -7.45 1.53 -1.91
C ASP A 37 -8.62 0.61 -2.30
N GLN A 38 -8.90 0.45 -3.60
CA GLN A 38 -9.94 -0.45 -4.07
C GLN A 38 -9.70 -1.91 -3.66
N LYS A 39 -8.46 -2.40 -3.78
CA LYS A 39 -8.09 -3.78 -3.40
C LYS A 39 -8.32 -4.05 -1.91
N THR A 40 -8.00 -3.08 -1.06
CA THR A 40 -8.07 -3.23 0.41
C THR A 40 -9.42 -2.84 0.99
N CYS A 41 -10.20 -1.94 0.37
CA CYS A 41 -11.58 -1.68 0.78
C CYS A 41 -12.41 -2.98 0.81
N ALA A 42 -12.18 -3.86 -0.16
CA ALA A 42 -12.79 -5.20 -0.20
C ALA A 42 -12.35 -6.13 0.96
N GLU A 43 -11.17 -5.90 1.56
CA GLU A 43 -10.68 -6.65 2.73
C GLU A 43 -11.41 -6.20 4.01
N TYR A 44 -11.78 -4.93 4.11
CA TYR A 44 -12.49 -4.37 5.27
C TYR A 44 -14.00 -4.63 5.24
N GLU A 45 -14.62 -4.77 4.06
CA GLU A 45 -16.06 -5.06 3.93
C GLU A 45 -16.48 -6.42 4.52
N ASN A 46 -15.59 -7.41 4.56
CA ASN A 46 -15.90 -8.77 5.01
C ASN A 46 -15.81 -8.99 6.53
N ASN A 47 -15.26 -8.03 7.30
CA ASN A 47 -14.96 -8.22 8.72
C ASN A 47 -15.98 -7.59 9.69
N GLY A 48 -17.15 -7.14 9.20
CA GLY A 48 -18.27 -6.72 10.05
C GLY A 48 -18.09 -5.41 10.83
N ASP A 49 -16.90 -4.82 10.85
CA ASP A 49 -16.65 -3.51 11.45
C ASP A 49 -16.82 -2.41 10.40
N TRP A 50 -18.03 -1.85 10.35
CA TRP A 50 -18.52 -0.87 9.36
C TRP A 50 -17.91 0.53 9.54
N ARG A 51 -16.59 0.63 9.62
CA ARG A 51 -15.89 1.92 9.70
C ARG A 51 -14.75 1.99 8.70
N PRO A 52 -15.01 2.50 7.47
CA PRO A 52 -13.96 2.92 6.55
C PRO A 52 -13.36 4.24 7.05
N ARG A 53 -12.80 4.27 8.26
CA ARG A 53 -12.30 5.54 8.83
C ARG A 53 -10.89 5.87 8.41
N ARG A 54 -10.14 4.91 7.85
CA ARG A 54 -8.80 5.16 7.36
C ARG A 54 -8.66 4.46 6.01
N ARG A 55 -8.53 5.27 4.96
CA ARG A 55 -8.15 4.88 3.61
C ARG A 55 -6.65 5.15 3.48
N PRO A 56 -5.77 4.33 4.09
CA PRO A 56 -4.37 4.68 4.27
C PRO A 56 -3.64 4.88 2.94
N TRP A 57 -4.07 4.16 1.91
CA TRP A 57 -3.51 4.25 0.56
C TRP A 57 -3.79 5.58 -0.14
N ILE A 58 -4.86 6.27 0.26
CA ILE A 58 -5.18 7.62 -0.21
C ILE A 58 -4.53 8.69 0.67
N ASP A 59 -4.39 8.46 1.97
CA ASP A 59 -3.74 9.40 2.89
C ASP A 59 -2.21 9.34 2.77
N THR A 60 -1.62 10.32 2.09
CA THR A 60 -0.17 10.44 1.86
C THR A 60 0.65 10.57 3.15
N ARG A 61 0.01 10.85 4.29
CA ARG A 61 0.68 10.87 5.60
C ARG A 61 0.79 9.48 6.23
N LEU A 62 0.00 8.52 5.75
CA LEU A 62 -0.05 7.14 6.23
C LEU A 62 0.60 6.15 5.24
N THR A 63 0.99 6.61 4.05
CA THR A 63 1.65 5.79 3.04
C THR A 63 2.75 6.53 2.27
N SER A 64 3.84 5.82 1.99
CA SER A 64 4.82 6.22 0.98
C SER A 64 4.43 5.66 -0.39
N CYS A 65 4.71 6.40 -1.46
CA CYS A 65 4.64 5.91 -2.83
C CYS A 65 5.91 6.34 -3.57
N ALA A 66 6.54 5.42 -4.29
CA ALA A 66 7.67 5.73 -5.15
C ALA A 66 7.53 5.02 -6.50
N GLU A 67 7.88 5.72 -7.57
CA GLU A 67 8.02 5.12 -8.89
C GLU A 67 9.29 4.26 -8.91
N MET A 68 9.16 3.01 -9.35
CA MET A 68 10.28 2.15 -9.61
C MET A 68 10.89 2.47 -10.97
N THR A 69 12.19 2.74 -10.96
CA THR A 69 13.00 2.89 -12.17
C THR A 69 13.95 1.70 -12.29
N SER A 70 14.66 1.60 -13.42
CA SER A 70 15.73 0.61 -13.59
C SER A 70 17.00 0.95 -12.79
N GLU A 71 17.03 2.11 -12.11
CA GLU A 71 18.16 2.57 -11.33
C GLU A 71 17.97 2.22 -9.84
N GLY A 72 19.03 1.72 -9.21
CA GLY A 72 19.02 1.37 -7.79
C GLY A 72 20.06 0.32 -7.44
N ALA A 73 20.38 0.19 -6.15
CA ALA A 73 21.20 -0.92 -5.67
C ALA A 73 20.40 -2.22 -5.70
N ALA A 74 21.07 -3.34 -5.99
CA ALA A 74 20.46 -4.65 -5.87
C ALA A 74 20.00 -4.90 -4.41
N GLY A 75 18.73 -5.26 -4.22
CA GLY A 75 18.16 -5.43 -2.88
C GLY A 75 16.72 -5.91 -2.90
N ILE A 76 16.16 -6.13 -1.71
CA ILE A 76 14.77 -6.51 -1.51
C ILE A 76 13.92 -5.25 -1.49
N ILE A 77 12.93 -5.18 -2.38
CA ILE A 77 12.06 -4.01 -2.58
C ILE A 77 10.81 -4.09 -1.70
N MET A 78 10.32 -5.30 -1.42
CA MET A 78 9.13 -5.55 -0.60
C MET A 78 9.33 -6.80 0.24
N VAL A 79 9.01 -6.73 1.53
CA VAL A 79 8.99 -7.88 2.44
C VAL A 79 7.56 -8.03 2.92
N ASP A 80 6.87 -9.07 2.43
CA ASP A 80 5.46 -9.35 2.73
C ASP A 80 5.25 -9.82 4.18
N TYR A 81 6.34 -10.18 4.89
CA TYR A 81 6.29 -10.65 6.27
C TYR A 81 7.48 -10.11 7.07
N GLN A 82 7.26 -9.11 7.93
CA GLN A 82 8.20 -8.82 9.01
C GLN A 82 7.83 -9.73 10.19
N ALA A 83 8.52 -10.87 10.30
CA ALA A 83 8.48 -11.67 11.52
C ALA A 83 9.02 -10.79 12.67
N GLY A 84 8.13 -10.33 13.54
CA GLY A 84 8.46 -9.72 14.83
C GLY A 84 8.28 -10.74 15.93
#